data_AF-F0GWP5-F1
#
_entry.id   AF-F0GWP5-F1
#
_cell.length_a   1.000
_cell.length_b   1.000
_cell.length_c   1.000
_cell.angle_alpha   90.00
_cell.angle_beta   90.00
_cell.angle_gamma   90.00
#
_symmetry.space_group_name_H-M   'P 1'
#
loop_
_entity.id
_entity.type
_entity.pdbx_description
1 polymer ?
#
loop_
_entity_poly.entity_id
_entity_poly.type
_entity_poly.pdbx_seq_one_letter_code
_entity_poly.pdbx_strand_id
1 'polypeptide(L)'
;MKKLDYLPKTNIKMVHVDGSYSFGVDSIILGNFAKMKKDKVLLDIGAGSGVLSFLANSLYDLKKVYAVEIQKDKADLLKENIKLNKLTNIEVINDDLNNINIKENSLDYIITNPPYYKISDNIGNKNEEFLISRQEKYLSLDDIFSFANKSLKDRGRLFMIHKPERMVEIFQKSGNIKVKRVRFVQSRSGEKPQFILIEFVKNAKDGLKIEPTLNIYEGTIYSPEMKKINDMEEE
;
A
#
# COMPACT_ATOMS: atom_id res chain seq x y z
N MET A 1 23.69 7.20 1.33
CA MET A 1 23.98 6.85 2.74
C MET A 1 22.77 6.09 3.28
N LYS A 2 22.89 5.33 4.39
CA LYS A 2 21.70 4.79 5.07
C LYS A 2 21.20 5.83 6.07
N LYS A 3 19.93 6.21 6.02
CA LYS A 3 19.28 7.16 6.95
C LYS A 3 18.29 6.43 7.85
N LEU A 4 18.21 6.85 9.11
CA LEU A 4 17.22 6.39 10.08
C LEU A 4 16.09 7.41 10.16
N ASP A 5 14.86 6.98 9.94
CA ASP A 5 13.65 7.77 10.17
C ASP A 5 12.63 6.98 11.03
N TYR A 6 11.53 7.62 11.42
CA TYR A 6 10.44 7.01 12.21
C TYR A 6 9.13 7.01 11.43
N LEU A 7 8.33 5.95 11.59
CA LEU A 7 6.99 5.93 11.03
C LEU A 7 6.04 6.78 11.89
N PRO A 8 5.25 7.70 11.28
CA PRO A 8 4.23 8.49 11.97
C PRO A 8 3.34 7.66 12.90
N LYS A 9 3.01 8.19 14.08
CA LYS A 9 2.16 7.54 15.11
C LYS A 9 2.71 6.27 15.74
N THR A 10 3.98 5.97 15.52
CA THR A 10 4.57 4.73 15.99
C THR A 10 5.97 4.95 16.54
N ASN A 11 6.44 3.99 17.34
CA ASN A 11 7.84 3.93 17.76
C ASN A 11 8.70 3.11 16.77
N ILE A 12 8.20 2.84 15.56
CA ILE A 12 8.89 2.04 14.55
C ILE A 12 9.98 2.88 13.88
N LYS A 13 11.19 2.33 13.93
CA LYS A 13 12.40 2.84 13.27
C LYS A 13 12.54 2.24 11.88
N MET A 14 13.00 3.03 10.92
CA MET A 14 13.17 2.57 9.55
C MET A 14 14.50 3.04 8.98
N VAL A 15 15.25 2.10 8.42
CA VAL A 15 16.43 2.38 7.62
C VAL A 15 16.02 2.52 6.16
N HIS A 16 16.52 3.58 5.54
CA HIS A 16 16.35 3.88 4.11
C HIS A 16 17.70 4.09 3.45
N VAL A 17 17.77 3.90 2.13
CA VAL A 17 18.95 4.20 1.32
C VAL A 17 18.72 5.51 0.58
N ASP A 18 19.58 6.52 0.77
CA ASP A 18 19.48 7.80 0.06
C ASP A 18 19.36 7.62 -1.46
N GLY A 19 18.52 8.45 -2.09
CA GLY A 19 18.22 8.40 -3.52
C GLY A 19 17.07 7.44 -3.87
N SER A 20 16.67 6.56 -2.95
CA SER A 20 15.36 5.90 -2.97
C SER A 20 14.44 6.64 -2.00
N TYR A 21 13.31 7.15 -2.52
CA TYR A 21 12.36 8.04 -1.83
C TYR A 21 12.26 7.80 -0.30
N SER A 22 12.51 8.86 0.47
CA SER A 22 11.94 9.02 1.81
C SER A 22 10.44 8.74 1.73
N PHE A 23 9.86 8.03 2.71
CA PHE A 23 8.51 7.47 2.67
C PHE A 23 7.55 8.22 1.75
N GLY A 24 7.05 7.53 0.73
CA GLY A 24 6.01 8.12 -0.11
C GLY A 24 4.81 8.47 0.77
N VAL A 25 4.32 9.71 0.63
CA VAL A 25 3.10 10.18 1.31
C VAL A 25 1.93 9.23 1.05
N ASP A 26 1.94 8.55 -0.11
CA ASP A 26 1.01 7.52 -0.55
C ASP A 26 0.88 6.34 0.44
N SER A 27 1.98 5.85 0.97
CA SER A 27 2.01 4.70 1.89
C SER A 27 1.45 5.11 3.26
N ILE A 28 1.76 6.33 3.71
CA ILE A 28 1.24 6.85 4.97
C ILE A 28 -0.28 7.08 4.90
N ILE A 29 -0.76 7.73 3.82
CA ILE A 29 -2.21 7.97 3.66
C ILE A 29 -2.98 6.66 3.43
N LEU A 30 -2.40 5.69 2.71
CA LEU A 30 -3.01 4.37 2.54
C LEU A 30 -3.08 3.62 3.87
N GLY A 31 -2.00 3.61 4.66
CA GLY A 31 -1.99 2.96 5.97
C GLY A 31 -3.02 3.56 6.94
N ASN A 32 -3.20 4.89 6.92
CA ASN A 32 -4.25 5.55 7.70
C ASN A 32 -5.67 5.24 7.18
N PHE A 33 -5.85 5.15 5.85
CA PHE A 33 -7.13 4.82 5.23
C PHE A 33 -7.56 3.37 5.49
N ALA A 34 -6.61 2.44 5.51
CA ALA A 34 -6.84 1.01 5.70
C ALA A 34 -7.26 0.71 7.16
N LYS A 35 -8.57 0.61 7.40
CA LYS A 35 -9.11 0.29 8.73
C LYS A 35 -9.15 -1.22 8.95
N MET A 36 -8.33 -1.68 9.88
CA MET A 36 -8.18 -3.10 10.23
C MET A 36 -8.63 -3.37 11.67
N LYS A 37 -8.58 -4.64 12.08
CA LYS A 37 -8.85 -5.09 13.45
C LYS A 37 -7.64 -5.86 13.97
N LYS A 38 -7.46 -5.85 15.29
CA LYS A 38 -6.46 -6.66 15.98
C LYS A 38 -6.63 -8.15 15.76
N ASP A 39 -5.54 -8.90 15.99
CA ASP A 39 -5.50 -10.36 15.90
C ASP A 39 -5.85 -10.92 14.51
N LYS A 40 -5.58 -10.14 13.45
CA LYS A 40 -5.88 -10.47 12.06
C LYS A 40 -4.63 -10.77 11.24
N VAL A 41 -4.83 -11.43 10.10
CA VAL A 41 -3.75 -11.79 9.16
C VAL A 41 -3.78 -10.83 7.96
N LEU A 42 -2.66 -10.14 7.75
CA LEU A 42 -2.43 -9.21 6.64
C LEU A 42 -1.43 -9.79 5.65
N LEU A 43 -1.62 -9.50 4.36
CA LEU A 43 -0.57 -9.60 3.35
C LEU A 43 -0.33 -8.24 2.70
N ASP A 44 0.92 -7.81 2.63
CA ASP A 44 1.40 -6.59 1.98
C ASP A 44 2.07 -6.96 0.65
N ILE A 45 1.44 -6.58 -0.47
CA ILE A 45 1.95 -6.87 -1.82
C ILE A 45 2.83 -5.71 -2.29
N GLY A 46 4.08 -6.01 -2.63
CA GLY A 46 5.07 -5.00 -3.00
C GLY A 46 5.53 -4.22 -1.77
N ALA A 47 5.87 -4.95 -0.70
CA ALA A 47 6.11 -4.39 0.63
C ALA A 47 7.29 -3.39 0.69
N GLY A 48 8.18 -3.39 -0.32
CA GLY A 48 9.33 -2.52 -0.36
C GLY A 48 10.23 -2.70 0.87
N SER A 49 10.52 -1.60 1.56
CA SER A 49 11.26 -1.62 2.83
C SER A 49 10.39 -1.89 4.07
N GLY A 50 9.07 -2.04 3.90
CA GLY A 50 8.12 -2.45 4.95
C GLY A 50 7.21 -1.38 5.51
N VAL A 51 7.12 -0.21 4.88
CA VAL A 51 6.36 0.94 5.37
C VAL A 51 4.92 0.57 5.76
N LEU A 52 4.17 -0.05 4.84
CA LEU A 52 2.79 -0.45 5.06
C LEU A 52 2.69 -1.62 6.05
N SER A 53 3.52 -2.64 5.87
CA SER A 53 3.65 -3.77 6.80
C SER A 53 3.79 -3.34 8.25
N PHE A 54 4.74 -2.44 8.54
CA PHE A 54 5.01 -1.99 9.91
C PHE A 54 3.97 -1.00 10.42
N LEU A 55 3.52 -0.07 9.59
CA LEU A 55 2.50 0.89 9.97
C LEU A 55 1.19 0.17 10.34
N ALA A 56 0.72 -0.75 9.48
CA ALA A 56 -0.47 -1.54 9.75
C ALA A 56 -0.31 -2.42 10.99
N ASN A 57 0.85 -3.07 11.16
CA ASN A 57 1.13 -3.88 12.33
C ASN A 57 1.08 -3.05 13.63
N SER A 58 1.73 -1.89 13.64
CA SER A 58 1.82 -1.03 14.82
C SER A 58 0.49 -0.36 15.17
N LEU A 59 -0.33 0.00 14.18
CA LEU A 59 -1.61 0.66 14.42
C LEU A 59 -2.71 -0.30 14.89
N TYR A 60 -2.62 -1.58 14.51
CA TYR A 60 -3.72 -2.52 14.69
C TYR A 60 -3.40 -3.77 15.50
N ASP A 61 -2.15 -4.01 15.91
CA ASP A 61 -1.75 -5.20 16.67
C ASP A 61 -2.17 -6.50 15.94
N LEU A 62 -1.57 -6.71 14.77
CA LEU A 62 -1.92 -7.80 13.87
C LEU A 62 -1.34 -9.13 14.36
N LYS A 63 -2.05 -10.23 14.13
CA LYS A 63 -1.57 -11.57 14.48
C LYS A 63 -0.36 -11.97 13.64
N LYS A 64 -0.41 -11.67 12.34
CA LYS A 64 0.61 -12.05 11.36
C LYS A 64 0.56 -11.09 10.17
N VAL A 65 1.74 -10.72 9.67
CA VAL A 65 1.89 -10.00 8.41
C VAL A 65 2.79 -10.82 7.48
N TYR A 66 2.32 -11.06 6.27
CA TYR A 66 3.15 -11.55 5.16
C TYR A 66 3.55 -10.34 4.31
N ALA A 67 4.85 -10.08 4.17
CA ALA A 67 5.38 -8.97 3.41
C ALA A 67 6.06 -9.50 2.14
N VAL A 68 5.39 -9.34 1.00
CA VAL A 68 5.83 -9.86 -0.30
C VAL A 68 6.60 -8.80 -1.05
N GLU A 69 7.85 -9.08 -1.40
CA GLU A 69 8.68 -8.16 -2.18
C GLU A 69 9.58 -8.93 -3.13
N ILE A 70 9.47 -8.67 -4.43
CA ILE A 70 10.24 -9.37 -5.46
C ILE A 70 11.71 -8.91 -5.52
N GLN A 71 11.98 -7.65 -5.19
CA GLN A 71 13.34 -7.09 -5.24
C GLN A 71 14.13 -7.49 -4.00
N LYS A 72 15.12 -8.36 -4.20
CA LYS A 72 15.98 -8.89 -3.14
C LYS A 72 16.56 -7.80 -2.23
N ASP A 73 17.08 -6.72 -2.79
CA ASP A 73 17.70 -5.64 -2.00
C ASP A 73 16.70 -4.96 -1.06
N LYS A 74 15.46 -4.76 -1.52
CA LYS A 74 14.37 -4.21 -0.70
C LYS A 74 13.91 -5.21 0.35
N ALA A 75 13.78 -6.48 -0.01
CA ALA A 75 13.43 -7.55 0.92
C ALA A 75 14.49 -7.74 2.02
N ASP A 76 15.76 -7.56 1.71
CA ASP A 76 16.83 -7.62 2.71
C ASP A 76 16.83 -6.39 3.64
N LEU A 77 16.56 -5.20 3.10
CA LEU A 77 16.34 -3.99 3.92
C LEU A 77 15.11 -4.13 4.84
N LEU A 78 14.01 -4.72 4.33
CA LEU A 78 12.82 -5.05 5.11
C LEU A 78 13.16 -6.00 6.28
N LYS A 79 13.99 -7.03 6.06
CA LYS A 79 14.46 -7.93 7.14
C LYS A 79 15.32 -7.19 8.17
N GLU A 80 16.16 -6.25 7.73
CA GLU A 80 16.94 -5.39 8.62
C GLU A 80 16.03 -4.53 9.50
N ASN A 81 14.99 -3.92 8.91
CA ASN A 81 13.99 -3.14 9.65
C ASN A 81 13.18 -4.00 10.62
N ILE A 82 12.82 -5.24 10.27
CA ILE A 82 12.18 -6.20 11.19
C ILE A 82 13.08 -6.44 12.42
N LYS A 83 14.37 -6.72 12.20
CA LYS A 83 15.35 -6.95 13.27
C LYS A 83 15.52 -5.72 14.15
N LEU A 84 15.62 -4.54 13.54
CA LEU A 84 15.77 -3.26 14.23
C LEU A 84 14.64 -3.00 15.22
N ASN A 85 13.41 -3.36 14.85
CA ASN A 85 12.21 -3.15 15.66
C ASN A 85 11.82 -4.37 16.51
N LYS A 86 12.60 -5.45 16.46
CA LYS A 86 12.31 -6.71 17.18
C LYS A 86 10.93 -7.28 16.88
N LEU A 87 10.45 -7.12 15.65
CA LEU A 87 9.15 -7.62 15.21
C LEU A 87 9.25 -9.12 14.93
N THR A 88 8.35 -9.93 15.50
CA THR A 88 8.38 -11.40 15.40
C THR A 88 7.25 -11.97 14.55
N ASN A 89 6.22 -11.17 14.28
CA ASN A 89 5.00 -11.57 13.60
C ASN A 89 4.96 -11.16 12.11
N ILE A 90 6.06 -10.60 11.58
CA ILE A 90 6.18 -10.19 10.18
C ILE A 90 7.13 -11.14 9.46
N GLU A 91 6.65 -11.74 8.38
CA GLU A 91 7.39 -12.70 7.56
C GLU A 91 7.64 -12.13 6.18
N VAL A 92 8.90 -12.08 5.78
CA VAL A 92 9.32 -11.61 4.46
C VAL A 92 9.29 -12.77 3.48
N ILE A 93 8.55 -12.60 2.39
CA ILE A 93 8.55 -13.52 1.26
C ILE A 93 9.19 -12.79 0.08
N ASN A 94 10.44 -13.17 -0.25
CA ASN A 94 11.15 -12.61 -1.39
C ASN A 94 10.92 -13.45 -2.63
N ASP A 95 9.77 -13.27 -3.27
CA ASP A 95 9.36 -13.99 -4.47
C ASP A 95 8.37 -13.15 -5.29
N ASP A 96 8.10 -13.59 -6.52
CA ASP A 96 6.99 -13.10 -7.33
C ASP A 96 5.64 -13.50 -6.70
N LEU A 97 4.66 -12.61 -6.70
CA LEU A 97 3.34 -12.86 -6.10
C LEU A 97 2.71 -14.16 -6.64
N ASN A 98 2.94 -14.46 -7.92
CA ASN A 98 2.39 -15.63 -8.60
C ASN A 98 2.98 -16.97 -8.13
N ASN A 99 4.16 -16.94 -7.51
CA ASN A 99 4.84 -18.15 -7.00
C ASN A 99 4.45 -18.46 -5.55
N ILE A 100 3.78 -17.54 -4.86
CA ILE A 100 3.55 -17.65 -3.42
C ILE A 100 2.33 -18.51 -3.15
N ASN A 101 2.52 -19.54 -2.32
CA ASN A 101 1.44 -20.40 -1.87
C ASN A 101 0.93 -19.98 -0.48
N ILE A 102 0.01 -19.02 -0.45
CA ILE A 102 -0.79 -18.74 0.75
C ILE A 102 -2.03 -19.64 0.74
N LYS A 103 -2.35 -20.22 1.90
CA LYS A 103 -3.56 -21.04 2.08
C LYS A 103 -4.79 -20.25 1.62
N GLU A 104 -5.67 -20.89 0.85
CA GLU A 104 -6.90 -20.26 0.40
C GLU A 104 -7.79 -19.82 1.56
N ASN A 105 -8.51 -18.71 1.38
CA ASN A 105 -9.42 -18.14 2.37
C ASN A 105 -8.77 -18.01 3.78
N SER A 106 -7.51 -17.61 3.85
CA SER A 106 -6.75 -17.51 5.11
C SER A 106 -6.42 -16.07 5.51
N LEU A 107 -6.45 -15.13 4.57
CA LEU A 107 -6.13 -13.72 4.81
C LEU A 107 -7.39 -12.94 5.19
N ASP A 108 -7.28 -12.10 6.22
CA ASP A 108 -8.33 -11.13 6.55
C ASP A 108 -8.19 -9.86 5.71
N TYR A 109 -6.94 -9.46 5.46
CA TYR A 109 -6.60 -8.23 4.77
C TYR A 109 -5.49 -8.45 3.73
N ILE A 110 -5.58 -7.70 2.64
CA ILE A 110 -4.47 -7.43 1.73
C ILE A 110 -4.31 -5.91 1.64
N ILE A 111 -3.08 -5.41 1.60
CA ILE A 111 -2.75 -4.01 1.34
C ILE A 111 -1.71 -3.93 0.23
N THR A 112 -1.81 -2.93 -0.63
CA THR A 112 -0.83 -2.75 -1.71
C THR A 112 -0.73 -1.30 -2.17
N ASN A 113 0.51 -0.88 -2.44
CA ASN A 113 0.85 0.32 -3.19
C ASN A 113 1.56 -0.12 -4.48
N PRO A 114 0.80 -0.56 -5.50
CA PRO A 114 1.36 -1.12 -6.73
C PRO A 114 2.04 -0.04 -7.58
N PRO A 115 2.87 -0.43 -8.57
CA PRO A 115 3.41 0.50 -9.54
C PRO A 115 2.28 1.23 -10.29
N TYR A 116 2.50 2.51 -10.61
CA TYR A 116 1.44 3.40 -11.09
C TYR A 116 1.23 3.44 -12.61
N TYR A 117 2.21 3.00 -13.39
CA TYR A 117 2.30 3.26 -14.83
C TYR A 117 2.24 1.98 -15.65
N LYS A 118 1.56 2.02 -16.80
CA LYS A 118 1.56 0.91 -17.75
C LYS A 118 2.88 0.84 -18.51
N ILE A 119 3.20 -0.35 -19.01
CA ILE A 119 4.30 -0.58 -19.98
C ILE A 119 4.20 0.37 -21.19
N SER A 120 3.00 0.84 -21.55
CA SER A 120 2.74 1.67 -22.73
C SER A 120 2.70 3.19 -22.47
N ASP A 121 2.89 3.65 -21.25
CA ASP A 121 2.85 5.09 -20.95
C ASP A 121 4.19 5.73 -21.36
N ASN A 122 4.18 6.62 -22.36
CA ASN A 122 5.35 7.34 -22.89
C ASN A 122 6.02 8.21 -21.80
N ILE A 123 6.86 7.61 -20.98
CA ILE A 123 7.70 8.29 -19.99
C ILE A 123 9.01 8.64 -20.69
N GLY A 124 9.36 9.93 -20.75
CA GLY A 124 10.44 10.46 -21.58
C GLY A 124 11.87 9.99 -21.24
N ASN A 125 12.05 9.05 -20.32
CA ASN A 125 13.33 8.58 -19.83
C ASN A 125 13.44 7.05 -19.98
N LYS A 126 14.31 6.57 -20.89
CA LYS A 126 14.48 5.13 -21.20
C LYS A 126 14.77 4.25 -19.97
N ASN A 127 15.45 4.79 -18.96
CA ASN A 127 15.72 4.07 -17.71
C ASN A 127 14.46 3.94 -16.83
N GLU A 128 13.60 4.96 -16.80
CA GLU A 128 12.34 4.93 -16.04
C GLU A 128 11.32 4.02 -16.71
N GLU A 129 11.18 4.12 -18.04
CA GLU A 129 10.36 3.21 -18.84
C GLU A 129 10.76 1.74 -18.60
N PHE A 130 12.06 1.44 -18.59
CA PHE A 130 12.57 0.09 -18.32
C PHE A 130 12.27 -0.39 -16.89
N LEU A 131 12.44 0.47 -15.88
CA LEU A 131 12.15 0.13 -14.48
C LEU A 131 10.64 -0.08 -14.24
N ILE A 132 9.80 0.77 -14.83
CA ILE A 132 8.35 0.69 -14.75
C ILE A 132 7.82 -0.52 -15.49
N SER A 133 8.31 -0.75 -16.71
CA SER A 133 7.95 -1.91 -17.52
C SER A 133 8.31 -3.21 -16.80
N ARG A 134 9.46 -3.26 -16.12
CA ARG A 134 9.79 -4.36 -15.21
C ARG A 134 8.77 -4.48 -14.09
N GLN A 135 8.50 -3.40 -13.35
CA GLN A 135 7.60 -3.47 -12.19
C GLN A 135 6.17 -3.91 -12.55
N GLU A 136 5.55 -3.37 -13.60
CA GLU A 136 4.21 -3.79 -14.06
C GLU A 136 4.23 -5.23 -14.60
N LYS A 137 5.31 -5.65 -15.28
CA LYS A 137 5.47 -7.05 -15.73
C LYS A 137 5.45 -8.05 -14.57
N TYR A 138 5.97 -7.66 -13.41
CA TYR A 138 6.04 -8.52 -12.23
C TYR A 138 4.83 -8.41 -11.30
N LEU A 139 3.99 -7.39 -11.47
CA LEU A 139 2.82 -7.20 -10.63
C LEU A 139 1.70 -6.47 -11.39
N SER A 140 0.88 -7.22 -12.11
CA SER A 140 -0.28 -6.66 -12.80
C SER A 140 -1.51 -6.58 -11.87
N LEU A 141 -2.49 -5.76 -12.26
CA LEU A 141 -3.80 -5.74 -11.59
C LEU A 141 -4.48 -7.12 -11.61
N ASP A 142 -4.30 -7.91 -12.68
CA ASP A 142 -4.89 -9.24 -12.78
C ASP A 142 -4.27 -10.18 -11.74
N ASP A 143 -2.96 -10.13 -11.56
CA ASP A 143 -2.25 -10.93 -10.55
C ASP A 143 -2.74 -10.57 -9.14
N ILE A 144 -2.85 -9.27 -8.84
CA ILE A 144 -3.34 -8.78 -7.54
C ILE A 144 -4.75 -9.29 -7.27
N PHE A 145 -5.70 -9.11 -8.20
CA PHE A 145 -7.09 -9.49 -7.98
C PHE A 145 -7.29 -11.01 -8.01
N SER A 146 -6.57 -11.73 -8.86
CA SER A 146 -6.58 -13.20 -8.89
C SER A 146 -6.07 -13.77 -7.56
N PHE A 147 -4.91 -13.30 -7.10
CA PHE A 147 -4.35 -13.69 -5.80
C PHE A 147 -5.29 -13.35 -4.65
N ALA A 148 -5.84 -12.12 -4.64
CA ALA A 148 -6.75 -11.68 -3.60
C ALA A 148 -8.03 -12.53 -3.56
N ASN A 149 -8.56 -12.91 -4.72
CA ASN A 149 -9.77 -13.72 -4.79
C ASN A 149 -9.52 -15.15 -4.25
N LYS A 150 -8.33 -15.71 -4.47
CA LYS A 150 -7.97 -17.02 -3.93
C LYS A 150 -7.71 -16.99 -2.43
N SER A 151 -6.99 -15.98 -1.95
CA SER A 151 -6.39 -15.97 -0.61
C SER A 151 -7.23 -15.28 0.47
N LEU A 152 -8.01 -14.25 0.14
CA LEU A 152 -8.88 -13.56 1.11
C LEU A 152 -10.00 -14.47 1.59
N LYS A 153 -10.32 -14.41 2.89
CA LYS A 153 -11.56 -14.95 3.46
C LYS A 153 -12.78 -14.33 2.82
N ASP A 154 -13.94 -14.98 2.96
CA ASP A 154 -15.21 -14.31 2.69
C ASP A 154 -15.31 -13.02 3.51
N ARG A 155 -15.73 -11.92 2.87
CA ARG A 155 -15.69 -10.56 3.44
C ARG A 155 -14.31 -10.03 3.86
N GLY A 156 -13.23 -10.70 3.47
CA GLY A 156 -11.87 -10.18 3.55
C GLY A 156 -11.73 -8.92 2.70
N ARG A 157 -10.78 -8.05 3.06
CA ARG A 157 -10.65 -6.72 2.44
C ARG A 157 -9.31 -6.54 1.73
N LEU A 158 -9.35 -5.85 0.61
CA LEU A 158 -8.16 -5.36 -0.09
C LEU A 158 -8.15 -3.83 0.04
N PHE A 159 -6.99 -3.25 0.36
CA PHE A 159 -6.76 -1.82 0.34
C PHE A 159 -5.69 -1.48 -0.69
N MET A 160 -5.97 -0.51 -1.55
CA MET A 160 -5.08 -0.10 -2.64
C MET A 160 -5.01 1.42 -2.73
N ILE A 161 -3.82 1.94 -3.02
CA ILE A 161 -3.66 3.29 -3.57
C ILE A 161 -3.28 3.18 -5.05
N HIS A 162 -3.85 4.03 -5.90
CA HIS A 162 -3.46 4.11 -7.31
C HIS A 162 -3.67 5.51 -7.87
N LYS A 163 -3.21 5.74 -9.11
CA LYS A 163 -3.60 6.89 -9.94
C LYS A 163 -5.08 6.88 -10.35
N PRO A 164 -5.80 8.02 -10.31
CA PRO A 164 -7.21 8.09 -10.72
C PRO A 164 -7.48 7.61 -12.14
N GLU A 165 -6.53 7.77 -13.06
CA GLU A 165 -6.66 7.36 -14.48
C GLU A 165 -6.87 5.85 -14.65
N ARG A 166 -6.42 5.06 -13.67
CA ARG A 166 -6.52 3.59 -13.70
C ARG A 166 -7.82 3.07 -13.07
N MET A 167 -8.66 3.96 -12.54
CA MET A 167 -9.88 3.60 -11.81
C MET A 167 -10.82 2.69 -12.60
N VAL A 168 -11.07 3.00 -13.87
CA VAL A 168 -11.99 2.22 -14.72
C VAL A 168 -11.50 0.78 -14.82
N GLU A 169 -10.21 0.61 -15.14
CA GLU A 169 -9.59 -0.71 -15.26
C GLU A 169 -9.57 -1.47 -13.93
N ILE A 170 -9.23 -0.80 -12.83
CA ILE A 170 -9.24 -1.37 -11.48
C ILE A 170 -10.65 -1.89 -11.14
N PHE A 171 -11.68 -1.09 -11.40
CA PHE A 171 -13.07 -1.47 -11.07
C PHE A 171 -13.53 -2.65 -11.92
N GLN A 172 -13.18 -2.67 -13.20
CA GLN A 172 -13.48 -3.78 -14.11
C GLN A 172 -12.80 -5.08 -13.67
N LYS A 173 -11.49 -5.03 -13.36
CA LYS A 173 -10.70 -6.20 -12.99
C LYS A 173 -11.02 -6.74 -11.60
N SER A 174 -11.57 -5.91 -10.70
CA SER A 174 -11.86 -6.31 -9.31
C SER A 174 -12.90 -7.42 -9.17
N GLY A 175 -13.78 -7.63 -10.17
CA GLY A 175 -14.71 -8.76 -10.21
C GLY A 175 -15.60 -8.87 -8.96
N ASN A 176 -15.49 -9.99 -8.24
CA ASN A 176 -16.22 -10.25 -6.99
C ASN A 176 -15.56 -9.63 -5.74
N ILE A 177 -14.39 -9.02 -5.87
CA ILE A 177 -13.75 -8.22 -4.83
C ILE A 177 -14.28 -6.79 -4.97
N LYS A 178 -15.52 -6.58 -4.51
CA LYS A 178 -16.30 -5.38 -4.83
C LYS A 178 -15.71 -4.12 -4.20
N VAL A 179 -15.61 -3.05 -4.99
CA VAL A 179 -15.28 -1.71 -4.52
C VAL A 179 -16.34 -1.23 -3.53
N LYS A 180 -15.95 -0.89 -2.29
CA LYS A 180 -16.88 -0.44 -1.24
C LYS A 180 -16.62 0.98 -0.76
N ARG A 181 -15.37 1.44 -0.78
CA ARG A 181 -14.99 2.77 -0.32
C ARG A 181 -13.91 3.35 -1.21
N VAL A 182 -14.10 4.59 -1.65
CA VAL A 182 -13.11 5.34 -2.42
C VAL A 182 -12.88 6.68 -1.76
N ARG A 183 -11.63 7.12 -1.74
CA ARG A 183 -11.26 8.47 -1.34
C ARG A 183 -10.26 9.06 -2.31
N PHE A 184 -10.57 10.22 -2.87
CA PHE A 184 -9.63 10.97 -3.70
C PHE A 184 -8.61 11.69 -2.81
N VAL A 185 -7.40 11.84 -3.33
CA VAL A 185 -6.32 12.59 -2.68
C VAL A 185 -5.77 13.60 -3.67
N GLN A 186 -5.73 14.86 -3.28
CA GLN A 186 -5.17 15.96 -4.07
C GLN A 186 -4.11 16.69 -3.26
N SER A 187 -3.14 17.31 -3.95
CA SER A 187 -2.09 18.07 -3.28
C SER A 187 -2.71 19.26 -2.52
N ARG A 188 -3.54 20.07 -3.21
CA ARG A 188 -4.27 21.20 -2.62
C ARG A 188 -5.73 21.21 -3.07
N SER A 189 -6.55 21.93 -2.33
CA SER A 189 -7.95 22.13 -2.68
C SER A 189 -8.10 22.74 -4.08
N GLY A 190 -8.99 22.17 -4.89
CA GLY A 190 -9.26 22.63 -6.26
C GLY A 190 -8.32 22.07 -7.33
N GLU A 191 -7.24 21.38 -6.95
CA GLU A 191 -6.37 20.69 -7.90
C GLU A 191 -6.97 19.33 -8.33
N LYS A 192 -6.47 18.77 -9.44
CA LYS A 192 -6.85 17.42 -9.85
C LYS A 192 -6.32 16.41 -8.81
N PRO A 193 -7.10 15.39 -8.42
CA PRO A 193 -6.61 14.30 -7.57
C PRO A 193 -5.38 13.62 -8.18
N GLN A 194 -4.36 13.40 -7.35
CA GLN A 194 -3.14 12.69 -7.71
C GLN A 194 -3.23 11.20 -7.41
N PHE A 195 -4.06 10.82 -6.43
CA PHE A 195 -4.27 9.44 -6.02
C PHE A 195 -5.74 9.15 -5.73
N ILE A 196 -6.07 7.87 -5.79
CA ILE A 196 -7.30 7.27 -5.29
C ILE A 196 -6.95 6.17 -4.30
N LEU A 197 -7.57 6.24 -3.13
CA LEU A 197 -7.54 5.20 -2.11
C LEU A 197 -8.80 4.37 -2.25
N ILE A 198 -8.66 3.05 -2.25
CA ILE A 198 -9.75 2.13 -2.56
C ILE A 198 -9.77 1.00 -1.52
N GLU A 199 -10.94 0.76 -0.94
CA GLU A 199 -11.25 -0.43 -0.18
C GLU A 199 -12.18 -1.32 -0.99
N PHE A 200 -11.79 -2.59 -1.09
CA PHE A 200 -12.60 -3.64 -1.68
C PHE A 200 -12.96 -4.69 -0.65
N VAL A 201 -14.06 -5.40 -0.87
CA VAL A 201 -14.53 -6.49 0.00
C VAL A 201 -14.95 -7.69 -0.85
N LYS A 202 -14.32 -8.85 -0.60
CA LYS A 202 -14.62 -10.10 -1.30
C LYS A 202 -16.08 -10.52 -1.08
N ASN A 203 -16.76 -10.89 -2.16
CA ASN A 203 -18.14 -11.37 -2.22
C ASN A 203 -19.17 -10.42 -1.55
N ALA A 204 -18.86 -9.13 -1.44
CA ALA A 204 -19.83 -8.17 -0.98
C ALA A 204 -20.92 -7.92 -2.03
N LYS A 205 -22.06 -7.39 -1.58
CA LYS A 205 -23.05 -6.81 -2.49
C LYS A 205 -22.51 -5.49 -3.04
N ASP A 206 -23.04 -5.07 -4.18
CA ASP A 206 -22.72 -3.78 -4.79
C ASP A 206 -23.07 -2.59 -3.86
N GLY A 207 -22.50 -1.43 -4.19
CA GLY A 207 -22.68 -0.18 -3.45
C GLY A 207 -21.33 0.44 -3.08
N LEU A 208 -21.16 1.71 -3.40
CA LEU A 208 -19.91 2.45 -3.26
C LEU A 208 -20.11 3.65 -2.34
N LYS A 209 -19.24 3.81 -1.34
CA LYS A 209 -19.10 5.05 -0.58
C LYS A 209 -17.94 5.86 -1.12
N ILE A 210 -18.19 7.12 -1.45
CA ILE A 210 -17.14 8.09 -1.78
C ILE A 210 -16.92 8.97 -0.54
N GLU A 211 -15.70 8.99 -0.02
CA GLU A 211 -15.33 9.86 1.11
C GLU A 211 -14.95 11.26 0.64
N PRO A 212 -15.05 12.28 1.51
CA PRO A 212 -14.52 13.61 1.23
C PRO A 212 -13.04 13.55 0.80
N THR A 213 -12.69 14.32 -0.21
CA THR A 213 -11.32 14.37 -0.75
C THR A 213 -10.32 14.75 0.35
N LEU A 214 -9.19 14.06 0.40
CA LEU A 214 -8.05 14.41 1.25
C LEU A 214 -7.19 15.47 0.54
N ASN A 215 -7.00 16.62 1.17
CA ASN A 215 -6.00 17.61 0.78
C ASN A 215 -4.69 17.33 1.53
N ILE A 216 -3.57 17.16 0.82
CA ILE A 216 -2.26 16.96 1.49
C ILE A 216 -1.79 18.26 2.13
N TYR A 217 -1.91 19.38 1.41
CA TYR A 217 -1.41 20.69 1.82
C TYR A 217 -2.51 21.75 1.90
N GLU A 218 -2.27 22.73 2.77
CA GLU A 218 -2.95 24.02 2.81
C GLU A 218 -1.88 25.10 2.64
N GLY A 219 -1.87 25.76 1.47
CA GLY A 219 -0.74 26.62 1.07
C GLY A 219 0.56 25.82 0.93
N THR A 220 1.54 26.12 1.78
CA THR A 220 2.88 25.47 1.78
C THR A 220 3.06 24.44 2.90
N ILE A 221 2.09 24.33 3.82
CA ILE A 221 2.16 23.42 4.98
C ILE A 221 1.19 22.25 4.80
N TYR A 222 1.39 21.17 5.57
CA TYR A 222 0.41 20.08 5.61
C TYR A 222 -0.95 20.59 6.12
N SER A 223 -2.02 20.10 5.49
CA SER A 223 -3.39 20.38 5.93
C SER A 223 -3.62 19.86 7.36
N PRO A 224 -4.61 20.38 8.10
CA PRO A 224 -4.94 19.88 9.44
C PRO A 224 -5.21 18.36 9.48
N GLU A 225 -5.83 17.82 8.43
CA GLU A 225 -6.05 16.38 8.32
C GLU A 225 -4.74 15.63 8.07
N MET A 226 -3.86 16.14 7.20
CA MET A 226 -2.58 15.50 6.91
C MET A 226 -1.62 15.56 8.12
N LYS A 227 -1.62 16.66 8.89
CA LYS A 227 -0.90 16.76 10.18
C LYS A 227 -1.36 15.67 11.15
N LYS A 228 -2.69 15.50 11.29
CA LYS A 228 -3.29 14.41 12.08
C LYS A 228 -2.93 13.04 11.56
N ILE A 229 -2.73 12.85 10.25
CA ILE A 229 -2.27 11.58 9.68
C ILE A 229 -0.80 11.32 10.02
N ASN A 230 0.05 12.36 9.93
CA ASN A 230 1.49 12.31 10.16
C ASN A 230 1.92 12.42 11.63
N ASP A 231 0.98 12.53 12.57
CA ASP A 231 1.28 12.75 14.00
C ASP A 231 2.11 14.01 14.27
N MET A 232 1.96 15.02 13.42
CA MET A 232 2.58 16.32 13.63
C MET A 232 1.58 17.12 14.47
N GLU A 233 1.89 17.34 15.76
CA GLU A 233 1.09 18.22 16.62
C GLU A 233 0.99 19.63 16.01
N GLU A 234 -0.12 20.32 16.28
CA GLU A 234 -0.23 21.74 15.98
C GLU A 234 0.71 22.50 16.93
N GLU A 235 1.83 23.01 16.41
CA GLU A 235 2.62 24.06 17.08
C GLU A 235 1.77 25.31 17.34
#